data_AF-A0A1S3JEX3-F1
#
_entry.id   AF-A0A1S3JEX3-F1
#
_cell.length_a   1.000
_cell.length_b   1.000
_cell.length_c   1.000
_cell.angle_alpha   90.00
_cell.angle_beta   90.00
_cell.angle_gamma   90.00
#
_symmetry.space_group_name_H-M   'P 1'
#
loop_
_entity.id
_entity.type
_entity.pdbx_description
1 polymer ?
#
loop_
_entity_poly.entity_id
_entity_poly.type
_entity_poly.pdbx_seq_one_letter_code
_entity_poly.pdbx_strand_id
1 'polypeptide(L)'
;MKTASVSYILAIAIMAACVEFIECDHLATQGIRVYISSVSGNLEIKKQQQKIQMVLSGKKIDAQYIDVSSNDAAKKFMRESAGEKSIPPQLFNGEEYLGDYAAFEKAVEDERLMDFLKLN
;
A
#
# COMPACT_ATOMS: atom_id res chain seq x y z
N MET A 1 -4.48 -49.42 -17.50
CA MET A 1 -4.84 -48.50 -16.39
C MET A 1 -3.58 -48.22 -15.60
N LYS A 2 -3.00 -47.02 -15.72
CA LYS A 2 -1.72 -46.68 -15.08
C LYS A 2 -2.00 -46.33 -13.62
N THR A 3 -1.56 -47.19 -12.69
CA THR A 3 -1.58 -46.91 -11.26
C THR A 3 -0.53 -45.84 -10.98
N ALA A 4 -0.96 -44.60 -10.77
CA ALA A 4 -0.08 -43.58 -10.22
C ALA A 4 0.36 -44.05 -8.83
N SER A 5 1.68 -44.19 -8.64
CA SER A 5 2.27 -44.60 -7.37
C SER A 5 1.75 -43.69 -6.24
N VAL A 6 1.35 -44.28 -5.11
CA VAL A 6 0.77 -43.57 -3.96
C VAL A 6 1.66 -42.39 -3.51
N SER A 7 2.98 -42.48 -3.71
CA SER A 7 3.95 -41.39 -3.48
C SER A 7 3.69 -40.13 -4.33
N TYR A 8 3.20 -40.27 -5.57
CA TYR A 8 2.93 -39.15 -6.47
C TYR A 8 1.63 -38.44 -6.11
N ILE A 9 0.61 -39.19 -5.68
CA ILE A 9 -0.67 -38.62 -5.24
C ILE A 9 -0.49 -37.83 -3.93
N LEU A 10 0.34 -38.34 -3.00
CA LEU A 10 0.66 -37.62 -1.76
C LEU A 10 1.50 -36.35 -2.02
N ALA A 11 2.43 -36.39 -2.99
CA ALA A 11 3.20 -35.21 -3.40
C ALA A 11 2.32 -34.11 -4.03
N ILE A 12 1.31 -34.49 -4.83
CA ILE A 12 0.36 -33.52 -5.41
C ILE A 12 -0.51 -32.87 -4.32
N ALA A 13 -0.94 -33.62 -3.30
CA ALA A 13 -1.77 -33.08 -2.23
C ALA A 13 -1.03 -32.04 -1.35
N ILE A 14 0.28 -32.24 -1.11
CA ILE A 14 1.12 -31.29 -0.36
C ILE A 14 1.35 -30.01 -1.17
N MET A 15 1.52 -30.12 -2.50
CA MET A 15 1.63 -28.96 -3.38
C MET A 15 0.31 -28.18 -3.50
N ALA A 16 -0.84 -28.86 -3.53
CA ALA A 16 -2.15 -28.21 -3.54
C ALA A 16 -2.44 -27.44 -2.24
N ALA A 17 -2.03 -27.98 -1.08
CA ALA A 17 -2.15 -27.28 0.20
C ALA A 17 -1.13 -26.14 0.38
N CYS A 18 0.06 -26.24 -0.24
CA CYS A 18 1.02 -25.12 -0.29
C CYS A 18 0.53 -23.97 -1.19
N VAL A 19 -0.27 -24.27 -2.22
CA VAL A 19 -0.84 -23.25 -3.12
C VAL A 19 -1.86 -22.35 -2.44
N GLU A 20 -2.57 -22.82 -1.40
CA GLU A 20 -3.53 -21.99 -0.66
C GLU A 20 -2.89 -21.05 0.39
N PHE A 21 -1.60 -21.18 0.70
CA PHE A 21 -0.95 -20.39 1.76
C PHE A 21 0.08 -19.37 1.25
N ILE A 22 0.44 -19.41 -0.04
CA ILE A 22 1.56 -18.63 -0.59
C ILE A 22 1.13 -17.36 -1.35
N GLU A 23 -0.15 -17.18 -1.70
CA GLU A 23 -0.57 -16.03 -2.53
C GLU A 23 -0.84 -14.70 -1.82
N CYS A 24 -0.67 -14.59 -0.49
CA CYS A 24 -1.08 -13.36 0.22
C CYS A 24 0.06 -12.37 0.56
N ASP A 25 1.32 -12.81 0.62
CA ASP A 25 2.36 -11.95 1.24
C ASP A 25 3.35 -11.30 0.25
N HIS A 26 3.47 -11.80 -0.99
CA HIS A 26 4.52 -11.31 -1.91
C HIS A 26 4.04 -10.36 -3.03
N LEU A 27 2.73 -10.22 -3.24
CA LEU A 27 2.17 -9.19 -4.13
C LEU A 27 1.94 -7.84 -3.43
N ALA A 28 2.04 -7.80 -2.09
CA ALA A 28 1.71 -6.63 -1.26
C ALA A 28 2.76 -5.49 -1.29
N THR A 29 3.85 -5.68 -2.02
CA THR A 29 4.92 -4.68 -2.19
C THR A 29 4.82 -3.88 -3.48
N GLN A 30 3.78 -4.06 -4.30
CA GLN A 30 3.53 -3.24 -5.49
C GLN A 30 2.19 -2.54 -5.43
N GLY A 31 2.15 -1.27 -5.87
CA GLY A 31 0.95 -0.45 -5.92
C GLY A 31 0.97 0.74 -4.96
N ILE A 32 -0.03 1.62 -5.10
CA ILE A 32 -0.10 2.87 -4.34
C ILE A 32 -0.52 2.59 -2.89
N ARG A 33 0.29 3.03 -1.93
CA ARG A 33 0.03 2.91 -0.50
C ARG A 33 0.01 4.29 0.13
N VAL A 34 -1.04 4.56 0.90
CA VAL A 34 -1.24 5.84 1.60
C VAL A 34 -1.29 5.55 3.09
N TYR A 35 -0.27 6.00 3.81
CA TYR A 35 -0.22 5.90 5.26
C TYR A 35 -1.08 7.03 5.84
N ILE A 36 -2.08 6.65 6.62
CA ILE A 36 -3.06 7.54 7.24
C ILE A 36 -3.09 7.32 8.76
N SER A 37 -3.74 8.21 9.49
CA SER A 37 -4.09 8.06 10.90
C SER A 37 -5.59 8.28 11.07
N SER A 38 -6.30 7.23 11.48
CA SER A 38 -7.74 7.33 11.80
C SER A 38 -7.98 8.14 13.09
N VAL A 39 -7.08 8.02 14.07
CA VAL A 39 -7.17 8.68 15.38
C VAL A 39 -6.36 9.99 15.43
N SER A 40 -6.52 10.86 14.43
CA SER A 40 -5.90 12.20 14.46
C SER A 40 -6.79 13.22 15.17
N GLY A 41 -6.23 13.98 16.11
CA GLY A 41 -6.89 15.16 16.71
C GLY A 41 -6.84 16.41 15.83
N ASN A 42 -6.00 16.41 14.78
CA ASN A 42 -5.84 17.55 13.88
C ASN A 42 -6.82 17.46 12.70
N LEU A 43 -7.69 18.46 12.57
CA LEU A 43 -8.68 18.53 11.50
C LEU A 43 -8.05 18.69 10.11
N GLU A 44 -6.90 19.37 10.02
CA GLU A 44 -6.18 19.56 8.76
C GLU A 44 -5.69 18.23 8.19
N ILE A 45 -5.08 17.39 9.04
CA ILE A 45 -4.65 16.03 8.66
C ILE A 45 -5.83 15.22 8.11
N LYS A 46 -7.01 15.30 8.75
CA LYS A 46 -8.21 14.59 8.26
C LYS A 46 -8.61 15.07 6.86
N LYS A 47 -8.63 16.38 6.63
CA LYS A 47 -8.95 16.97 5.33
C LYS A 47 -7.97 16.55 4.25
N GLN A 48 -6.67 16.55 4.56
CA GLN A 48 -5.61 16.13 3.64
C GLN A 48 -5.78 14.66 3.23
N GLN A 49 -6.00 13.77 4.19
CA GLN A 49 -6.27 12.35 3.93
C GLN A 49 -7.52 12.13 3.06
N GLN A 50 -8.61 12.84 3.37
CA GLN A 50 -9.85 12.78 2.59
C GLN A 50 -9.65 13.32 1.16
N LYS A 51 -8.87 14.39 1.01
CA LYS A 51 -8.56 14.98 -0.30
C LYS A 51 -7.77 14.01 -1.17
N ILE A 52 -6.74 13.35 -0.63
CA ILE A 52 -6.00 12.29 -1.34
C ILE A 52 -6.97 11.20 -1.80
N GLN A 53 -7.80 10.68 -0.89
CA GLN A 53 -8.76 9.63 -1.22
C GLN A 53 -9.73 10.04 -2.33
N MET A 54 -10.26 11.26 -2.28
CA MET A 54 -11.17 11.80 -3.29
C MET A 54 -10.50 11.90 -4.66
N VAL A 55 -9.24 12.37 -4.70
CA VAL A 55 -8.52 12.54 -5.97
C VAL A 55 -8.16 11.17 -6.58
N LEU A 56 -7.63 10.24 -5.78
CA LEU A 56 -7.25 8.91 -6.27
C LEU A 56 -8.48 8.12 -6.78
N SER A 57 -9.58 8.15 -6.03
CA SER A 57 -10.84 7.52 -6.45
C SER A 57 -11.43 8.17 -7.71
N GLY A 58 -11.37 9.50 -7.83
CA GLY A 58 -11.80 10.22 -9.03
C GLY A 58 -10.98 9.86 -10.28
N LYS A 59 -9.71 9.48 -10.11
CA LYS A 59 -8.82 9.00 -11.18
C LYS A 59 -8.84 7.48 -11.37
N LYS A 60 -9.66 6.75 -10.60
CA LYS A 60 -9.75 5.28 -10.59
C LYS A 60 -8.41 4.59 -10.31
N ILE A 61 -7.62 5.18 -9.41
CA ILE A 61 -6.37 4.59 -8.94
C ILE A 61 -6.68 3.80 -7.67
N ASP A 62 -6.44 2.50 -7.71
CA ASP A 62 -6.52 1.64 -6.54
C ASP A 62 -5.33 1.94 -5.60
N ALA A 63 -5.66 2.30 -4.36
CA ALA A 63 -4.69 2.61 -3.33
C ALA A 63 -5.05 1.91 -2.03
N GLN A 64 -4.03 1.35 -1.37
CA GLN A 64 -4.16 0.76 -0.06
C GLN A 64 -3.98 1.83 1.02
N TYR A 65 -4.92 1.93 1.95
CA TYR A 65 -4.84 2.85 3.08
C TYR A 65 -4.35 2.10 4.32
N ILE A 66 -3.21 2.52 4.86
CA ILE A 66 -2.56 1.85 6.00
C ILE A 66 -2.65 2.79 7.21
N ASP A 67 -3.38 2.36 8.24
CA ASP A 67 -3.56 3.16 9.45
C ASP A 67 -2.40 2.98 10.42
N VAL A 68 -1.61 4.03 10.62
CA VAL A 68 -0.46 4.04 11.54
C VAL A 68 -0.85 4.24 13.00
N SER A 69 -2.11 4.59 13.28
CA SER A 69 -2.57 4.79 14.66
C SER A 69 -2.81 3.47 15.40
N SER A 70 -3.07 2.40 14.65
CA SER A 70 -3.30 1.05 15.15
C SER A 70 -2.18 0.06 14.81
N ASN A 71 -1.15 0.50 14.05
CA ASN A 71 -0.07 -0.35 13.57
C ASN A 71 1.31 0.32 13.76
N ASP A 72 2.03 -0.10 14.81
CA ASP A 72 3.37 0.42 15.14
C ASP A 72 4.43 0.09 14.10
N ALA A 73 4.36 -1.08 13.44
CA ALA A 73 5.31 -1.46 12.40
C ALA A 73 5.17 -0.55 11.16
N ALA A 74 3.92 -0.29 10.74
CA ALA A 74 3.63 0.65 9.67
C ALA A 74 4.09 2.08 10.01
N LYS A 75 3.86 2.51 11.25
CA LYS A 75 4.34 3.81 11.75
C LYS A 75 5.85 3.93 11.72
N LYS A 76 6.55 2.87 12.14
CA LYS A 76 8.02 2.81 12.11
C LYS A 76 8.53 2.89 10.67
N PHE A 77 8.00 2.06 9.77
CA PHE A 77 8.36 2.08 8.34
C PHE A 77 8.14 3.47 7.72
N MET A 78 6.97 4.08 7.95
CA MET A 78 6.66 5.42 7.45
C MET A 78 7.72 6.44 7.90
N ARG A 79 8.13 6.40 9.17
CA ARG A 79 9.14 7.32 9.73
C ARG A 79 10.57 7.03 9.28
N GLU A 80 10.92 5.77 9.07
CA GLU A 80 12.24 5.41 8.54
C GLU A 80 12.39 5.87 7.09
N SER A 81 11.33 5.76 6.29
CA SER A 81 11.36 6.11 4.87
C SER A 81 11.07 7.60 4.58
N ALA A 82 10.10 8.21 5.25
CA ALA A 82 9.71 9.62 5.06
C ALA A 82 10.38 10.59 6.05
N GLY A 83 11.13 10.07 7.03
CA GLY A 83 11.80 10.83 8.08
C GLY A 83 11.09 10.81 9.43
N GLU A 84 11.86 10.92 10.52
CA GLU A 84 11.39 10.68 11.90
C GLU A 84 10.24 11.60 12.33
N LYS A 85 10.20 12.82 11.79
CA LYS A 85 9.18 13.85 12.06
C LYS A 85 8.00 13.82 11.10
N SER A 86 7.94 12.83 10.21
CA SER A 86 6.83 12.69 9.26
C SER A 86 5.50 12.47 10.00
N ILE A 87 4.47 13.14 9.50
CA ILE A 87 3.09 13.00 9.95
C ILE A 87 2.24 12.52 8.77
N PRO A 88 1.22 11.68 8.99
CA PRO A 88 0.28 11.32 7.95
C PRO A 88 -0.41 12.56 7.36
N PRO A 89 -0.80 12.55 6.06
CA PRO A 89 -0.64 11.43 5.13
C PRO A 89 0.75 11.34 4.47
N GLN A 90 1.18 10.12 4.16
CA GLN A 90 2.43 9.84 3.44
C GLN A 90 2.17 8.82 2.32
N LEU A 91 2.64 9.10 1.10
CA LEU A 91 2.38 8.29 -0.10
C LEU A 91 3.60 7.50 -0.52
N PHE A 92 3.35 6.26 -0.94
CA PHE A 92 4.35 5.31 -1.39
C PHE A 92 3.84 4.57 -2.64
N ASN A 93 4.76 4.15 -3.50
CA ASN A 93 4.49 3.13 -4.52
C ASN A 93 5.32 1.90 -4.18
N GLY A 94 4.66 0.84 -3.71
CA GLY A 94 5.35 -0.23 -3.02
C GLY A 94 6.14 0.34 -1.86
N GLU A 95 7.40 -0.06 -1.72
CA GLU A 95 8.31 0.44 -0.67
C GLU A 95 8.93 1.80 -0.97
N GLU A 96 8.77 2.32 -2.18
CA GLU A 96 9.35 3.60 -2.56
C GLU A 96 8.51 4.77 -2.05
N TYR A 97 9.15 5.66 -1.32
CA TYR A 97 8.54 6.90 -0.84
C TYR A 97 8.34 7.90 -1.99
N LEU A 98 7.11 8.38 -2.17
CA LEU A 98 6.75 9.34 -3.22
C LEU A 98 6.72 10.77 -2.68
N GLY A 99 6.16 10.97 -1.49
CA GLY A 99 6.01 12.29 -0.90
C GLY A 99 4.89 12.39 0.13
N ASP A 100 4.81 13.57 0.74
CA ASP A 100 3.76 13.96 1.67
C ASP A 100 2.55 14.57 0.93
N TYR A 101 1.59 15.13 1.69
CA TYR A 101 0.44 15.83 1.12
C TYR A 101 0.83 17.00 0.20
N ALA A 102 1.83 17.80 0.55
CA ALA A 102 2.18 19.00 -0.21
C ALA A 102 2.77 18.62 -1.58
N ALA A 103 3.61 17.60 -1.62
CA ALA A 103 4.13 17.04 -2.87
C ALA A 103 3.00 16.48 -3.75
N PHE A 104 2.05 15.76 -3.15
CA PHE A 104 0.87 15.23 -3.85
C PHE A 104 -0.01 16.36 -4.42
N GLU A 105 -0.35 17.36 -3.60
CA GLU A 105 -1.19 18.49 -4.02
C GLU A 105 -0.55 19.24 -5.18
N LYS A 106 0.75 19.51 -5.09
CA LYS A 106 1.51 20.13 -6.19
C LYS A 106 1.46 19.29 -7.46
N ALA A 107 1.61 17.98 -7.38
CA ALA A 107 1.52 17.10 -8.55
C ALA A 107 0.12 17.08 -9.17
N VAL A 108 -0.93 17.24 -8.35
CA VAL A 108 -2.32 17.37 -8.83
C VAL A 108 -2.51 18.71 -9.54
N GLU A 109 -2.02 19.81 -8.95
CA GLU A 109 -2.10 21.15 -9.53
C GLU A 109 -1.33 21.27 -10.85
N ASP A 110 -0.17 20.62 -10.94
CA ASP A 110 0.66 20.60 -12.16
C ASP A 110 0.13 19.61 -13.23
N GLU A 111 -0.96 18.88 -12.96
CA GLU A 111 -1.49 17.78 -13.79
C GLU A 111 -0.52 16.60 -14.02
N ARG A 112 0.47 16.43 -13.13
CA ARG A 112 1.51 15.39 -13.20
C ARG A 112 1.32 14.28 -12.18
N LEU A 113 0.07 14.02 -11.78
CA LEU A 113 -0.24 13.02 -10.76
C LEU A 113 0.27 11.62 -11.13
N MET A 114 0.12 11.21 -12.40
CA MET A 114 0.54 9.87 -12.82
C MET A 114 2.07 9.72 -12.83
N ASP A 115 2.81 10.78 -13.18
CA ASP A 115 4.27 10.84 -13.03
C ASP A 115 4.67 10.71 -11.56
N PHE A 116 4.03 11.48 -10.68
CA PHE A 116 4.28 11.46 -9.24
C PHE A 116 4.04 10.09 -8.62
N LEU A 117 2.98 9.40 -9.04
CA LEU A 117 2.64 8.06 -8.58
C LEU A 117 3.47 6.96 -9.25
N LYS A 118 4.26 7.29 -10.28
CA LYS A 118 5.04 6.34 -11.09
C LYS A 118 4.18 5.26 -11.73
N LEU A 119 3.05 5.67 -12.30
CA LEU A 119 2.09 4.78 -12.99
C LEU A 119 2.11 4.95 -14.52
N ASN A 120 3.13 5.63 -15.04
CA ASN A 120 3.32 5.92 -16.47
C ASN A 120 4.04 4.82 -17.23
#